data_AF-A0A933WBI5-F1
#
_entry.id   AF-A0A933WBI5-F1
#
_cell.length_a   1.000
_cell.length_b   1.000
_cell.length_c   1.000
_cell.angle_alpha   90.00
_cell.angle_beta   90.00
_cell.angle_gamma   90.00
#
_symmetry.space_group_name_H-M   'P 1'
#
loop_
_entity.id
_entity.type
_entity.pdbx_description
1 polymer ?
#
loop_
_entity_poly.entity_id
_entity_poly.type
_entity_poly.pdbx_seq_one_letter_code
_entity_poly.pdbx_strand_id
1 'polypeptide(L)'
;DITVRGKTIKNGLQLWHVDTDYFKSWVHGRLNWDTTQPGAWHLPEDATDDYCRQLVNESVIISPNGKRTWKEHGANHYLDCEMLNAGAAYMLQVHRLRPKGTPEQTISGRRVISKGVEI
;
A
#
# COMPACT_ATOMS: atom_id res chain seq x y z
N ASP A 1 12.05 13.38 -15.74
CA ASP A 1 12.77 14.56 -15.24
C ASP A 1 13.35 15.36 -16.40
N ILE A 2 13.39 16.69 -16.29
CA ILE A 2 13.87 17.58 -17.36
C ILE A 2 15.03 18.43 -16.87
N THR A 3 16.08 18.53 -17.67
CA THR A 3 17.17 19.47 -17.37
C THR A 3 16.70 20.91 -17.51
N VAL A 4 17.41 21.86 -16.90
CA VAL A 4 17.21 23.33 -17.10
C VAL A 4 17.23 23.73 -18.58
N ARG A 5 17.81 22.90 -19.45
CA ARG A 5 17.85 23.09 -20.92
C ARG A 5 16.72 22.36 -21.67
N GLY A 6 15.68 21.90 -20.98
CA GLY A 6 14.50 21.28 -21.58
C GLY A 6 14.71 19.86 -22.13
N LYS A 7 15.88 19.25 -21.91
CA LYS A 7 16.15 17.87 -22.35
C LYS A 7 15.63 16.86 -21.32
N THR A 8 14.81 15.91 -21.76
CA THR A 8 14.32 14.80 -20.94
C THR A 8 15.48 13.90 -20.51
N ILE A 9 15.57 13.65 -19.20
CA ILE A 9 16.53 12.74 -18.59
C ILE A 9 15.97 11.32 -18.68
N LYS A 10 16.70 10.42 -19.37
CA LYS A 10 16.40 8.99 -19.35
C LYS A 10 16.63 8.46 -17.94
N ASN A 11 15.65 7.74 -17.39
CA ASN A 11 15.64 7.28 -15.98
C ASN A 11 15.71 8.42 -14.95
N GLY A 12 15.07 9.55 -15.25
CA GLY A 12 14.92 10.62 -14.26
C GLY A 12 14.08 10.21 -13.04
N LEU A 13 14.03 11.08 -12.03
CA LEU A 13 13.25 10.85 -10.81
C LEU A 13 11.77 10.60 -11.14
N GLN A 14 11.20 9.56 -10.53
CA GLN A 14 9.77 9.28 -10.55
C GLN A 14 9.12 9.83 -9.29
N LEU A 15 8.28 10.86 -9.47
CA LEU A 15 7.48 11.42 -8.39
C LEU A 15 6.20 10.59 -8.22
N TRP A 16 5.93 10.21 -6.98
CA TRP A 16 4.69 9.55 -6.60
C TRP A 16 3.90 10.43 -5.64
N HIS A 17 2.62 10.63 -5.94
CA HIS A 17 1.69 11.26 -5.01
C HIS A 17 1.08 10.17 -4.13
N VAL A 18 1.14 10.37 -2.82
CA VAL A 18 0.62 9.43 -1.83
C VAL A 18 -0.54 10.10 -1.11
N ASP A 19 -1.70 9.43 -1.09
CA ASP A 19 -2.85 9.87 -0.31
C ASP A 19 -2.65 9.46 1.16
N THR A 20 -2.29 10.44 1.99
CA THR A 20 -1.98 10.20 3.40
C THR A 20 -3.22 9.78 4.20
N ASP A 21 -4.40 10.32 3.90
CA ASP A 21 -5.65 9.94 4.59
C ASP A 21 -5.99 8.48 4.33
N TYR A 22 -5.88 8.05 3.07
CA TYR A 22 -6.12 6.68 2.68
C TYR A 22 -5.16 5.72 3.37
N PHE A 23 -3.84 5.95 3.29
CA PHE A 23 -2.86 5.01 3.81
C PHE A 23 -2.80 4.97 5.33
N LYS A 24 -3.00 6.11 6.04
CA LYS A 24 -3.15 6.08 7.51
C LYS A 24 -4.39 5.28 7.91
N SER A 25 -5.51 5.48 7.22
CA SER A 25 -6.73 4.71 7.45
C SER A 25 -6.53 3.22 7.18
N TRP A 26 -5.76 2.88 6.14
CA TRP A 26 -5.44 1.49 5.79
C TRP A 26 -4.60 0.82 6.89
N VAL A 27 -3.56 1.49 7.40
CA VAL A 27 -2.74 0.98 8.52
C VAL A 27 -3.62 0.78 9.77
N HIS A 28 -4.44 1.78 10.13
CA HIS A 28 -5.37 1.68 11.27
C HIS A 28 -6.40 0.55 11.10
N GLY A 29 -6.88 0.31 9.87
CA GLY A 29 -7.75 -0.81 9.56
C GLY A 29 -7.06 -2.16 9.74
N ARG A 30 -5.76 -2.24 9.42
CA ARG A 30 -4.95 -3.46 9.62
C ARG A 30 -4.63 -3.74 11.08
N LEU A 31 -4.38 -2.70 11.88
CA LEU A 31 -4.17 -2.84 13.33
C LEU A 31 -5.39 -3.44 14.05
N ASN A 32 -6.60 -3.14 13.56
CA ASN A 32 -7.85 -3.70 14.10
C ASN A 32 -8.25 -5.04 13.45
N TRP A 33 -7.45 -5.56 12.51
CA TRP A 33 -7.77 -6.77 11.78
C TRP A 33 -7.55 -8.01 12.64
N ASP A 34 -8.38 -9.04 12.46
CA ASP A 34 -8.24 -10.30 13.18
C ASP A 34 -6.89 -10.96 12.85
N THR A 35 -6.12 -11.25 13.89
CA THR A 35 -4.79 -11.88 13.81
C THR A 35 -4.78 -13.26 13.15
N THR A 36 -5.92 -13.95 13.13
CA THR A 36 -6.06 -15.28 12.52
C THR A 36 -6.37 -15.22 11.02
N GLN A 37 -6.74 -14.04 10.51
CA GLN A 37 -7.17 -13.86 9.14
C GLN A 37 -6.04 -13.44 8.21
N PRO A 38 -6.07 -13.84 6.93
CA PRO A 38 -5.12 -13.33 5.94
C PRO A 38 -5.10 -11.80 5.88
N GLY A 39 -3.90 -11.23 5.95
CA GLY A 39 -3.71 -9.78 6.01
C GLY A 39 -3.80 -9.18 7.41
N ALA A 40 -3.70 -10.02 8.45
CA ALA A 40 -3.38 -9.58 9.80
C ALA A 40 -2.10 -8.73 9.85
N TRP A 41 -2.09 -7.74 10.75
CA TRP A 41 -0.91 -6.94 11.02
C TRP A 41 -0.06 -7.65 12.08
N HIS A 42 1.15 -8.05 11.70
CA HIS A 42 2.11 -8.66 12.61
C HIS A 42 3.22 -7.67 12.95
N LEU A 43 3.58 -7.63 14.22
CA LEU A 43 4.69 -6.82 14.71
C LEU A 43 6.00 -7.61 14.65
N PRO A 44 7.13 -6.95 14.37
CA PRO A 44 8.46 -7.52 14.61
C PRO A 44 8.64 -7.94 16.06
N GLU A 45 9.48 -8.95 16.32
CA GLU A 45 9.76 -9.44 17.67
C GLU A 45 10.44 -8.37 18.55
N ASP A 46 11.19 -7.46 17.94
CA ASP A 46 11.89 -6.34 18.59
C ASP A 46 11.06 -5.04 18.63
N ALA A 47 9.76 -5.10 18.30
CA ALA A 47 8.88 -3.95 18.39
C ALA A 47 8.81 -3.41 19.82
N THR A 48 9.01 -2.11 19.97
CA THR A 48 8.99 -1.43 21.28
C THR A 48 7.59 -0.91 21.62
N ASP A 49 7.33 -0.73 22.91
CA ASP A 49 6.10 -0.04 23.36
C ASP A 49 5.97 1.37 22.80
N ASP A 50 7.10 2.05 22.57
CA ASP A 50 7.11 3.38 21.95
C ASP A 50 6.61 3.34 20.52
N TYR A 51 7.12 2.38 19.73
CA TYR A 51 6.64 2.13 18.38
C TYR A 51 5.12 1.91 18.36
N CYS A 52 4.62 0.98 19.19
CA CYS A 52 3.19 0.67 19.28
C CYS A 52 2.34 1.89 19.67
N ARG A 53 2.83 2.72 20.59
CA ARG A 53 2.12 3.93 21.02
C ARG A 53 2.05 4.98 19.91
N GLN A 54 3.16 5.23 19.21
CA GLN A 54 3.19 6.22 18.14
C GLN A 54 2.30 5.83 16.94
N LEU A 55 2.08 4.54 16.69
CA LEU A 55 1.14 4.06 15.66
C LEU A 55 -0.31 4.53 15.89
N VAL A 56 -0.69 4.71 17.15
CA VAL A 56 -2.06 5.09 17.55
C VAL A 56 -2.16 6.53 18.09
N ASN A 57 -1.04 7.27 18.11
CA ASN A 57 -0.98 8.65 18.60
C ASN A 57 -1.61 9.69 17.66
N GLU A 58 -2.12 9.27 16.51
CA GLU A 58 -2.94 10.10 15.64
C GLU A 58 -4.25 9.37 15.41
N SER A 59 -5.37 10.06 15.50
CA SER A 59 -6.68 9.43 15.28
C SER A 59 -7.62 10.32 14.49
N VAL A 60 -8.56 9.66 13.82
CA VAL A 60 -9.59 10.33 13.06
C VAL A 60 -10.68 10.86 13.99
N ILE A 61 -10.97 12.15 13.87
CA ILE A 61 -12.10 12.80 14.51
C ILE A 61 -13.11 13.21 13.45
N ILE A 62 -14.36 12.82 13.68
CA ILE A 62 -15.49 13.24 12.86
C ILE A 62 -16.17 14.38 13.61
N SER A 63 -16.09 15.58 13.04
CA SER A 63 -16.75 16.75 13.61
C SER A 63 -18.27 16.68 13.38
N PRO A 64 -19.09 17.46 14.13
CA PRO A 64 -20.55 17.41 14.02
C PRO A 64 -21.10 17.69 12.61
N ASN A 65 -20.34 18.41 11.77
CA ASN A 65 -20.70 18.66 10.38
C ASN A 65 -20.31 17.51 9.41
N GLY A 66 -19.82 16.39 9.95
CA GLY A 66 -19.38 15.22 9.18
C GLY A 66 -17.95 15.31 8.64
N LYS A 67 -17.23 16.42 8.83
CA LYS A 67 -15.85 16.55 8.36
C LYS A 67 -14.93 15.64 9.17
N ARG A 68 -14.25 14.74 8.45
CA ARG A 68 -13.21 13.84 8.93
C ARG A 68 -11.87 14.58 8.96
N THR A 69 -11.19 14.59 10.11
CA THR A 69 -9.88 15.23 10.28
C THR A 69 -9.00 14.35 11.16
N TRP A 70 -7.74 14.17 10.79
CA TRP A 70 -6.76 13.53 11.66
C TRP A 70 -6.29 14.49 12.75
N LYS A 71 -6.28 14.03 13.99
CA LYS A 71 -5.76 14.77 15.13
C LYS A 71 -4.61 14.01 15.76
N GLU A 72 -3.49 14.71 15.88
CA GLU A 72 -2.30 14.24 16.59
C GLU A 72 -2.48 14.42 18.11
N HIS A 73 -2.06 13.42 18.87
CA HIS A 73 -2.06 13.38 20.34
C HIS A 73 -0.63 13.26 20.92
N GLY A 74 0.38 13.08 20.06
CA GLY A 74 1.78 12.93 20.41
C GLY A 74 2.62 12.64 19.17
N ALA A 75 3.87 12.21 19.36
CA ALA A 75 4.72 11.78 18.26
C ALA A 75 4.09 10.61 17.49
N ASN A 76 4.06 10.69 16.16
CA ASN A 76 3.43 9.74 15.24
C ASN A 76 4.40 9.31 14.12
N HIS A 77 5.71 9.51 14.29
CA HIS A 77 6.71 9.29 13.24
C HIS A 77 6.66 7.86 12.68
N TYR A 78 6.37 6.88 13.55
CA TYR A 78 6.21 5.49 13.13
C TYR A 78 4.92 5.25 12.33
N LEU A 79 3.82 5.95 12.63
CA LEU A 79 2.61 5.86 11.81
C LEU A 79 2.86 6.41 10.40
N ASP A 80 3.53 7.57 10.29
CA ASP A 80 3.88 8.15 8.98
C ASP A 80 4.85 7.24 8.21
N CYS A 81 5.79 6.60 8.89
CA CYS A 81 6.69 5.62 8.28
C CYS A 81 5.91 4.41 7.74
N GLU A 82 5.02 3.82 8.53
CA GLU A 82 4.21 2.68 8.11
C GLU A 82 3.23 3.02 6.98
N MET A 83 2.66 4.22 7.01
CA MET A 83 1.85 4.76 5.92
C MET A 83 2.64 4.80 4.60
N LEU A 84 3.90 5.30 4.64
CA LEU A 84 4.76 5.35 3.46
C LEU A 84 5.22 3.96 3.02
N ASN A 85 5.51 3.05 3.96
CA ASN A 85 5.84 1.66 3.66
C ASN A 85 4.67 0.97 2.91
N ALA A 86 3.44 1.16 3.39
CA ALA A 86 2.24 0.67 2.72
C ALA A 86 2.10 1.28 1.32
N GLY A 87 2.32 2.60 1.18
CA GLY A 87 2.34 3.27 -0.11
C GLY A 87 3.35 2.66 -1.09
N ALA A 88 4.59 2.45 -0.64
CA ALA A 88 5.65 1.84 -1.44
C ALA A 88 5.30 0.39 -1.86
N ALA A 89 4.72 -0.40 -0.95
CA ALA A 89 4.27 -1.75 -1.26
C ALA A 89 3.16 -1.76 -2.33
N TYR A 90 2.26 -0.77 -2.31
CA TYR A 90 1.25 -0.58 -3.36
C TYR A 90 1.89 -0.20 -4.70
N MET A 91 2.89 0.70 -4.70
CA MET A 91 3.63 1.08 -5.91
C MET A 91 4.35 -0.12 -6.55
N LEU A 92 4.94 -0.98 -5.72
CA LEU A 92 5.61 -2.22 -6.16
C LEU A 92 4.62 -3.37 -6.46
N GLN A 93 3.31 -3.13 -6.36
CA GLN A 93 2.26 -4.13 -6.60
C GLN A 93 2.42 -5.39 -5.74
N VAL A 94 2.90 -5.25 -4.50
CA VAL A 94 3.12 -6.39 -3.58
C VAL A 94 1.83 -7.21 -3.37
N HIS A 95 0.68 -6.54 -3.34
CA HIS A 95 -0.64 -7.17 -3.22
C HIS A 95 -1.01 -8.09 -4.41
N ARG A 96 -0.27 -8.05 -5.53
CA ARG A 96 -0.47 -8.91 -6.69
C ARG A 96 0.50 -10.08 -6.75
N LEU A 97 1.44 -10.14 -5.81
CA LEU A 97 2.39 -11.24 -5.77
C LEU A 97 1.65 -12.55 -5.52
N ARG A 98 2.00 -13.56 -6.32
CA ARG A 98 1.50 -14.91 -6.12
C ARG A 98 2.21 -15.52 -4.90
N PRO A 99 1.50 -16.31 -4.07
CA PRO A 99 2.13 -17.06 -3.01
C PRO A 99 3.25 -17.95 -3.58
N LYS A 100 4.40 -18.01 -2.90
CA LYS A 100 5.46 -18.96 -3.26
C LYS A 100 4.90 -20.39 -3.12
N GLY A 101 5.02 -21.19 -4.17
CA GLY A 101 4.53 -22.57 -4.20
C GLY A 101 3.21 -22.78 -4.94
N THR A 102 2.55 -21.74 -5.45
CA THR A 102 1.45 -21.91 -6.40
C THR A 102 2.01 -22.48 -7.72
N PRO A 103 1.53 -23.62 -8.23
CA PRO A 103 2.01 -24.18 -9.48
C PRO A 103 1.83 -23.16 -10.60
N GLU A 104 2.86 -23.02 -11.44
CA GLU A 104 2.81 -22.16 -12.61
C GLU A 104 1.67 -22.65 -13.50
N GLN A 105 0.60 -21.85 -13.59
CA GLN A 105 -0.45 -22.14 -14.56
C GLN A 105 0.16 -21.95 -15.94
N THR A 106 0.46 -23.07 -16.62
CA THR A 106 0.75 -23.08 -18.04
C THR A 106 -0.34 -22.30 -18.72
N ILE A 107 -0.01 -21.13 -19.27
CA ILE A 107 -0.95 -20.32 -20.02
C ILE A 107 -1.41 -21.20 -21.18
N SER A 108 -2.59 -21.81 -21.04
CA SER A 108 -3.22 -22.53 -22.14
C SER A 108 -3.40 -21.51 -23.24
N GLY A 109 -2.65 -21.69 -24.33
CA GLY A 109 -2.64 -20.77 -25.46
C GLY A 109 -4.05 -20.38 -25.87
N ARG A 110 -4.22 -19.14 -26.35
CA ARG A 110 -5.48 -18.61 -26.89
C ARG A 110 -6.18 -19.69 -27.71
N ARG A 111 -7.33 -20.17 -27.22
CA ARG A 111 -8.13 -21.17 -27.92
C ARG A 111 -8.67 -20.53 -29.20
N VAL A 112 -8.09 -20.89 -30.34
CA VAL A 112 -8.61 -20.53 -31.66
C VAL A 112 -9.96 -21.23 -31.80
N ILE A 113 -11.04 -20.46 -31.82
CA ILE A 113 -12.42 -20.95 -31.75
C ILE A 113 -13.04 -21.28 -33.12
N SER A 114 -12.34 -21.07 -34.23
CA SER A 114 -12.76 -21.59 -35.53
C SER A 114 -11.59 -21.63 -36.52
N LYS A 115 -11.52 -22.70 -37.32
CA LYS A 115 -10.78 -22.69 -38.59
C LYS A 115 -11.72 -22.11 -39.64
N GLY A 116 -11.22 -21.15 -40.43
CA GLY A 116 -11.97 -20.57 -41.54
C GLY A 116 -12.38 -21.63 -42.55
N VAL A 117 -13.53 -21.41 -43.19
CA VAL A 117 -14.07 -22.25 -44.26
C VAL A 117 -13.09 -22.23 -45.44
N GLU A 118 -12.63 -23.40 -45.87
CA GLU A 118 -11.83 -23.56 -47.08
C GLU A 118 -12.74 -23.35 -48.31
N ILE A 119 -12.30 -22.49 -49.24
CA ILE A 119 -12.95 -22.18 -50.52
C ILE A 119 -12.45 -23.16 -51.58
#